data_AF-A0AA46A5H5-F1
#
_entry.id   AF-A0AA46A5H5-F1
#
_cell.length_a   1.000
_cell.length_b   1.000
_cell.length_c   1.000
_cell.angle_alpha   90.00
_cell.angle_beta   90.00
_cell.angle_gamma   90.00
#
_symmetry.space_group_name_H-M   'P 1'
#
loop_
_entity.id
_entity.type
_entity.pdbx_description
1 polymer ?
#
loop_
_entity_poly.entity_id
_entity_poly.type
_entity_poly.pdbx_seq_one_letter_code
_entity_poly.pdbx_strand_id
1 'polypeptide(L)' 'MRQLPTVAAGVELSPALGMTSRLGEMGISHNHLPILAADAMKQGRLPINNPREMTCEAVLKIYTHAL' A
#
# COMPACT_ATOMS: atom_id res chain seq x y z
N MET A 1 -21.50 -6.01 17.14
CA MET A 1 -20.20 -5.31 17.05
C MET A 1 -20.33 -4.24 15.99
N ARG A 2 -20.27 -2.95 16.37
CA ARG A 2 -20.32 -1.85 15.39
C ARG A 2 -18.95 -1.82 14.71
N GLN A 3 -18.91 -2.03 13.39
CA GLN A 3 -17.69 -1.85 12.59
C GLN A 3 -17.24 -0.39 12.78
N LEU A 4 -16.10 -0.19 13.44
CA LEU A 4 -15.49 1.14 13.54
C LEU A 4 -15.03 1.56 12.14
N PRO A 5 -15.23 2.83 11.71
CA PRO A 5 -14.86 3.33 10.39
C PRO A 5 -13.35 3.60 10.26
N THR A 6 -12.51 2.71 10.79
CA THR A 6 -11.08 2.97 11.07
C THR A 6 -10.26 3.35 9.84
N VAL A 7 -10.59 2.81 8.67
CA VAL A 7 -9.91 3.16 7.40
C VAL A 7 -10.24 4.60 6.98
N ALA A 8 -11.48 5.04 7.16
CA ALA A 8 -11.89 6.40 6.78
C ALA A 8 -11.19 7.47 7.63
N ALA A 9 -11.03 7.22 8.94
CA ALA A 9 -10.29 8.11 9.83
C ALA A 9 -8.82 8.29 9.40
N GLY A 10 -8.17 7.22 8.91
CA GLY A 10 -6.82 7.29 8.38
C GLY A 10 -6.70 8.15 7.12
N VAL A 11 -7.67 8.01 6.20
CA VAL A 11 -7.73 8.82 4.96
C VAL A 11 -7.93 10.31 5.27
N GLU A 12 -8.70 10.65 6.29
CA GLU A 12 -8.90 12.05 6.70
C GLU A 12 -7.67 12.64 7.42
N LEU A 13 -7.00 11.84 8.26
CA LEU A 13 -5.86 12.32 9.06
C LEU A 13 -4.59 12.51 8.23
N SER A 14 -4.34 11.67 7.23
CA SER A 14 -3.10 11.70 6.44
C SER A 14 -2.80 13.07 5.80
N PRO A 15 -3.75 13.73 5.09
CA PRO A 15 -3.54 15.07 4.55
C PRO A 15 -3.36 16.14 5.63
N ALA A 16 -4.06 16.02 6.78
CA ALA A 16 -3.94 16.97 7.89
C ALA A 16 -2.52 16.97 8.51
N LEU A 17 -1.79 15.86 8.36
CA LEU A 17 -0.40 15.72 8.79
C LEU A 17 0.62 15.98 7.66
N GLY A 18 0.17 16.40 6.48
CA GLY A 18 1.03 16.69 5.32
C GLY A 18 1.53 15.45 4.57
N MET A 19 0.88 14.30 4.72
CA MET A 19 1.21 13.10 3.96
C MET A 19 0.56 13.11 2.57
N THR A 20 1.31 12.68 1.56
CA THR A 20 0.79 12.38 0.22
C THR A 20 -0.02 11.09 0.25
N SER A 21 -1.08 11.02 -0.56
CA SER A 21 -2.00 9.87 -0.57
C SER A 21 -1.84 8.98 -1.81
N ARG A 22 -0.97 9.38 -2.75
CA ARG A 22 -0.76 8.69 -4.03
C ARG A 22 0.72 8.49 -4.32
N LEU A 23 1.08 7.34 -4.89
CA LEU A 23 2.45 7.06 -5.32
C LEU A 23 2.89 8.03 -6.43
N GLY A 24 1.96 8.45 -7.30
CA GLY A 24 2.24 9.41 -8.37
C GLY A 24 2.73 10.77 -7.88
N GLU A 25 2.27 11.23 -6.70
CA GLU A 25 2.71 12.48 -6.07
C GLU A 25 4.21 12.43 -5.68
N MET A 26 4.79 11.22 -5.59
CA MET A 26 6.19 10.97 -5.29
C MET A 26 7.03 10.66 -6.53
N GLY A 27 6.49 10.87 -7.74
CA GLY A 27 7.18 10.59 -9.01
C GLY A 27 7.19 9.11 -9.42
N ILE A 28 6.40 8.27 -8.75
CA ILE A 28 6.28 6.84 -9.11
C ILE A 28 5.25 6.71 -10.24
N SER A 29 5.69 6.22 -11.40
CA SER A 29 4.82 5.81 -12.50
C SER A 29 4.46 4.31 -12.46
N HIS A 30 3.45 3.92 -13.26
CA HIS A 30 3.01 2.53 -13.43
C HIS A 30 4.14 1.57 -13.85
N ASN A 31 5.17 2.08 -14.54
CA ASN A 31 6.32 1.29 -14.99
C ASN A 31 7.19 0.78 -13.83
N HIS A 32 7.12 1.42 -12.65
CA HIS A 32 7.86 0.95 -11.47
C HIS A 32 7.12 -0.15 -10.71
N LEU A 33 5.80 -0.31 -10.89
CA LEU A 33 5.02 -1.21 -10.05
C LEU A 33 5.45 -2.69 -10.15
N PRO A 34 5.81 -3.24 -11.32
CA PRO A 34 6.28 -4.62 -11.40
C PRO A 34 7.54 -4.87 -10.57
N ILE A 35 8.53 -3.97 -10.63
CA ILE A 35 9.77 -4.12 -9.86
C ILE A 35 9.54 -3.91 -8.36
N LEU A 36 8.70 -2.94 -7.98
CA LEU A 36 8.32 -2.72 -6.57
C LEU A 36 7.59 -3.94 -5.98
N ALA A 37 6.66 -4.55 -6.73
CA ALA A 37 5.94 -5.74 -6.27
C ALA A 37 6.89 -6.93 -6.09
N ALA A 38 7.82 -7.14 -7.02
CA ALA A 38 8.84 -8.17 -6.90
C ALA A 38 9.77 -7.94 -5.69
N ASP A 39 10.16 -6.69 -5.41
CA ASP A 39 11.03 -6.35 -4.28
C ASP A 39 10.30 -6.44 -2.93
N ALA A 40 9.01 -6.17 -2.88
CA ALA A 40 8.20 -6.37 -1.68
C ALA A 40 8.21 -7.84 -1.22
N MET A 41 8.26 -8.79 -2.15
CA MET A 41 8.34 -10.22 -1.84
C MET A 41 9.70 -10.64 -1.25
N LYS A 42 10.73 -9.81 -1.38
CA LYS A 42 12.06 -10.05 -0.78
C LYS A 42 12.14 -9.57 0.67
N GLN A 43 11.13 -8.85 1.16
CA GLN A 43 11.11 -8.37 2.53
C GLN A 43 10.90 -9.53 3.51
N GLY A 44 11.73 -9.62 4.55
CA GLY A 44 11.67 -10.74 5.50
C GLY A 44 10.45 -10.69 6.42
N ARG A 45 10.20 -9.57 7.10
CA ARG A 45 9.17 -9.52 8.15
C ARG A 45 7.80 -9.09 7.67
N LEU A 46 7.72 -8.23 6.65
CA LEU A 46 6.45 -7.60 6.24
C LEU A 46 5.48 -8.62 5.62
N PRO A 47 5.86 -9.47 4.64
CA PRO A 47 4.98 -10.52 4.11
C PRO A 47 4.69 -11.62 5.13
N ILE A 48 5.69 -12.05 5.91
CA ILE A 48 5.54 -13.12 6.91
C ILE A 48 4.56 -12.70 8.02
N ASN A 49 4.61 -11.44 8.46
CA ASN A 49 3.73 -10.94 9.51
C ASN A 49 2.42 -10.35 8.97
N ASN A 50 2.21 -10.33 7.65
CA ASN A 50 0.94 -9.85 7.10
C ASN A 50 -0.16 -10.85 7.50
N PRO A 51 -1.24 -10.42 8.17
CA PRO A 51 -2.32 -11.31 8.58
C PRO A 51 -3.02 -12.00 7.40
N ARG A 52 -2.81 -11.49 6.18
CA ARG A 52 -3.21 -12.12 4.93
C ARG A 52 -1.98 -12.60 4.18
N GLU A 53 -2.05 -13.81 3.64
CA GLU A 53 -1.02 -14.33 2.73
C GLU A 53 -0.83 -13.38 1.54
N MET A 54 0.40 -12.94 1.34
CA MET A 54 0.76 -12.01 0.27
C MET A 54 1.45 -12.75 -0.87
N THR A 55 0.89 -12.61 -2.06
CA THR A 55 1.53 -13.00 -3.33
C THR A 55 2.03 -11.74 -4.04
N CYS A 56 2.97 -11.91 -4.98
CA CYS A 56 3.44 -10.79 -5.82
C CYS A 56 2.28 -10.10 -6.55
N GLU A 57 1.30 -10.88 -7.03
CA GLU A 57 0.09 -10.36 -7.67
C GLU A 57 -0.77 -9.52 -6.71
N ALA A 58 -0.91 -9.95 -5.45
CA ALA A 58 -1.65 -9.18 -4.45
C ALA A 58 -0.97 -7.84 -4.17
N VAL A 59 0.36 -7.83 -4.05
CA VAL A 59 1.14 -6.60 -3.88
C VAL A 59 1.00 -5.68 -5.10
N LEU A 60 1.10 -6.22 -6.31
CA LEU A 60 0.93 -5.45 -7.54
C LEU A 60 -0.45 -4.78 -7.59
N LYS A 61 -1.51 -5.49 -7.20
CA LYS A 61 -2.86 -4.91 -7.10
C LYS A 61 -2.91 -3.75 -6.10
N ILE A 62 -2.30 -3.89 -4.93
CA ILE A 62 -2.23 -2.82 -3.92
C ILE A 62 -1.52 -1.59 -4.48
N TYR A 63 -0.34 -1.76 -5.08
CA TYR A 63 0.38 -0.64 -5.67
C TYR A 63 -0.34 -0.01 -6.87
N THR A 64 -1.06 -0.80 -7.66
CA THR A 64 -1.90 -0.29 -8.75
C THR A 64 -3.04 0.59 -8.23
N HIS A 65 -3.66 0.22 -7.10
CA HIS A 65 -4.69 1.03 -6.45
C HIS A 65 -4.15 2.30 -5.79
N ALA A 66 -2.90 2.26 -5.33
CA ALA A 66 -2.24 3.37 -4.63
C ALA A 66 -1.53 4.36 -5.58
N LEU A 67 -1.32 3.98 -6.85
CA LEU A 67 -0.87 4.89 -7.90
C LEU A 67 -1.87 6.05 -8.05
#